data_AF-A0A1R3UKH4-F1
#
_entry.id   AF-A0A1R3UKH4-F1
#
_cell.length_a   1.000
_cell.length_b   1.000
_cell.length_c   1.000
_cell.angle_alpha   90.00
_cell.angle_beta   90.00
_cell.angle_gamma   90.00
#
_symmetry.space_group_name_H-M   'P 1'
#
loop_
_entity.id
_entity.type
_entity.pdbx_description
1 polymer ?
#
loop_
_entity_poly.entity_id
_entity_poly.type
_entity_poly.pdbx_seq_one_letter_code
_entity_poly.pdbx_strand_id
1 'polypeptide(L)'
;MEHGVAGVSLRAIAREMGMTAPGLYRYVPGIDALLVAITADMFEELADTVAAADASAPPQDTDLRLHSALRALRSWAITHPAEFSVMFGPSTRLDPEADISPALEAARRFASTFFALCDRLLQEKDIPLPADEEIGPELTAELRSFADTVGLSAHVMQTGAALMLTRCWIRIYGVVCMEVFQHLGFAVNDMEPFFEAELQNLMTGLGVRYLPVEHMGRPVTGTAG
;
A
#
# COMPACT_ATOMS: atom_id res chain seq x y z
N MET A 1 -21.69 9.07 -10.23
CA MET A 1 -21.53 7.67 -9.78
C MET A 1 -22.84 6.95 -10.02
N GLU A 2 -22.99 6.19 -11.10
CA GLU A 2 -24.26 5.47 -11.33
C GLU A 2 -24.10 3.96 -11.51
N HIS A 3 -22.88 3.42 -11.62
CA HIS A 3 -22.64 1.98 -11.56
C HIS A 3 -21.54 1.73 -10.52
N GLY A 4 -21.96 1.45 -9.27
CA GLY A 4 -21.08 0.79 -8.32
C GLY A 4 -20.59 -0.54 -8.91
N VAL A 5 -19.51 -1.09 -8.35
CA VAL A 5 -18.72 -2.19 -8.94
C VAL A 5 -19.54 -3.46 -9.26
N ALA A 6 -20.77 -3.58 -8.76
CA ALA A 6 -21.76 -4.60 -9.15
C ALA A 6 -22.37 -4.44 -10.57
N GLY A 7 -22.09 -3.34 -11.29
CA GLY A 7 -22.68 -3.02 -12.60
C GLY A 7 -21.75 -3.18 -13.81
N VAL A 8 -20.49 -3.58 -13.59
CA VAL A 8 -19.49 -3.64 -14.67
C VAL A 8 -19.63 -4.97 -15.42
N SER A 9 -20.18 -4.92 -16.63
CA SER A 9 -20.19 -6.07 -17.54
C SER A 9 -19.14 -5.90 -18.62
N LEU A 10 -18.53 -7.00 -19.05
CA LEU A 10 -17.54 -6.99 -20.16
C LEU A 10 -18.13 -6.39 -21.45
N ARG A 11 -19.46 -6.48 -21.63
CA ARG A 11 -20.18 -5.86 -22.76
C ARG A 11 -20.25 -4.34 -22.63
N ALA A 12 -20.42 -3.81 -21.42
CA ALA A 12 -20.38 -2.37 -21.16
C ALA A 12 -18.97 -1.82 -21.43
N ILE A 13 -17.93 -2.51 -20.93
CA ILE A 13 -16.52 -2.15 -21.17
C ILE A 13 -16.19 -2.20 -22.66
N ALA A 14 -16.56 -3.28 -23.36
CA ALA A 14 -16.30 -3.39 -24.80
C ALA A 14 -16.92 -2.23 -25.59
N ARG A 15 -18.16 -1.85 -25.27
CA ARG A 15 -18.84 -0.72 -25.90
C ARG A 15 -18.11 0.60 -25.65
N GLU A 16 -17.62 0.81 -24.42
CA GLU A 16 -16.86 2.01 -24.05
C GLU A 16 -15.51 2.09 -24.76
N MET A 17 -14.84 0.95 -24.96
CA MET A 17 -13.61 0.84 -25.75
C MET A 17 -13.83 0.85 -27.28
N GLY A 18 -15.07 1.05 -27.75
CA GLY A 18 -15.38 0.99 -29.19
C GLY A 18 -15.19 -0.40 -29.82
N MET A 19 -15.14 -1.44 -29.00
CA MET A 19 -14.96 -2.83 -29.39
C MET A 19 -16.29 -3.60 -29.39
N THR A 20 -16.34 -4.71 -30.13
CA THR A 20 -17.41 -5.69 -29.96
C THR A 20 -17.09 -6.60 -28.78
N ALA A 21 -18.11 -7.10 -28.08
CA ALA A 21 -17.90 -8.04 -26.96
C ALA A 21 -17.07 -9.28 -27.38
N PRO A 22 -17.32 -9.95 -28.52
CA PRO A 22 -16.44 -11.02 -29.02
C PRO A 22 -15.01 -10.56 -29.31
N GLY A 23 -14.83 -9.29 -29.69
CA GLY A 23 -13.51 -8.68 -29.89
C GLY A 23 -12.73 -8.56 -28.59
N LEU A 24 -13.39 -8.23 -27.48
CA LEU A 24 -12.77 -8.15 -26.16
C LEU A 24 -12.51 -9.54 -25.56
N TYR A 25 -13.41 -10.51 -25.77
CA TYR A 25 -13.19 -11.91 -25.33
C TYR A 25 -11.96 -12.59 -25.96
N ARG A 26 -11.41 -12.05 -27.06
CA ARG A 26 -10.15 -12.54 -27.64
C ARG A 26 -8.92 -12.17 -26.81
N TYR A 27 -8.99 -11.12 -26.02
CA TYR A 27 -7.88 -10.61 -25.21
C TYR A 27 -8.00 -11.03 -23.75
N VAL A 28 -9.22 -11.12 -23.23
CA VAL A 28 -9.50 -11.52 -21.85
C VAL A 28 -10.60 -12.58 -21.81
N PRO A 29 -10.41 -13.71 -21.11
CA PRO A 29 -11.37 -14.82 -21.12
C PRO A 29 -12.67 -14.50 -20.38
N GLY A 30 -12.70 -13.45 -19.55
CA GLY A 30 -13.88 -13.03 -18.80
C GLY A 30 -13.66 -11.72 -18.05
N ILE A 31 -14.71 -11.27 -17.33
CA ILE A 31 -14.64 -10.07 -16.50
C ILE A 31 -13.67 -10.24 -15.33
N ASP A 32 -13.61 -11.41 -14.70
CA ASP A 32 -12.71 -11.66 -13.57
C ASP A 32 -11.24 -11.62 -14.01
N ALA A 33 -10.91 -12.24 -15.15
CA ALA A 33 -9.56 -12.17 -15.71
C ALA A 33 -9.18 -10.74 -16.11
N LEU A 34 -10.14 -9.93 -16.59
CA LEU A 34 -9.91 -8.52 -16.85
C LEU A 34 -9.67 -7.75 -15.55
N LEU A 35 -10.47 -7.98 -14.51
CA LEU A 35 -10.28 -7.35 -13.20
C LEU A 35 -8.94 -7.73 -12.58
N VAL A 36 -8.52 -8.99 -12.66
CA VAL A 36 -7.18 -9.42 -12.21
C VAL A 36 -6.09 -8.70 -12.97
N ALA A 37 -6.19 -8.59 -14.30
CA ALA A 37 -5.20 -7.89 -15.11
C ALA A 37 -5.13 -6.40 -14.79
N ILE A 38 -6.27 -5.74 -14.59
CA ILE A 38 -6.34 -4.33 -14.18
C ILE A 38 -5.72 -4.15 -12.79
N THR A 39 -6.07 -5.00 -11.82
CA THR A 39 -5.49 -4.94 -10.47
C THR A 39 -3.98 -5.16 -10.51
N ALA A 40 -3.48 -6.07 -11.35
CA ALA A 40 -2.05 -6.27 -11.54
C ALA A 40 -1.36 -5.00 -12.08
N ASP A 41 -1.92 -4.37 -13.11
CA ASP A 41 -1.40 -3.11 -13.69
C ASP A 41 -1.36 -1.97 -12.65
N MET A 42 -2.41 -1.83 -11.84
CA MET A 42 -2.43 -0.86 -10.75
C MET A 42 -1.35 -1.13 -9.67
N PHE A 43 -1.12 -2.40 -9.33
CA PHE A 43 -0.02 -2.77 -8.41
C PHE A 43 1.36 -2.50 -9.00
N GLU A 44 1.55 -2.71 -10.31
CA GLU A 44 2.80 -2.39 -11.01
C GLU A 44 3.08 -0.89 -10.99
N GLU A 45 2.07 -0.06 -11.28
CA GLU A 45 2.20 1.40 -11.22
C GLU A 45 2.53 1.90 -9.81
N LEU A 46 1.84 1.37 -8.79
CA LEU A 46 2.13 1.69 -7.40
C LEU A 46 3.53 1.22 -6.98
N ALA A 47 3.94 0.02 -7.41
CA ALA A 47 5.28 -0.50 -7.14
C ALA A 47 6.36 0.41 -7.75
N ASP A 48 6.17 0.85 -9.00
CA ASP A 48 7.08 1.78 -9.68
C ASP A 48 7.14 3.13 -8.97
N THR A 49 6.00 3.66 -8.54
CA THR A 49 5.91 4.93 -7.81
C THR A 49 6.69 4.88 -6.50
N VAL A 50 6.51 3.80 -5.72
CA VAL A 50 7.21 3.62 -4.44
C VAL A 50 8.70 3.33 -4.65
N ALA A 51 9.06 2.51 -5.64
CA ALA A 51 10.46 2.21 -5.96
C ALA A 51 11.21 3.45 -6.45
N ALA A 52 10.58 4.32 -7.25
CA ALA A 52 11.16 5.58 -7.68
C ALA A 52 11.41 6.52 -6.49
N ALA A 53 10.47 6.60 -5.56
CA ALA A 53 10.63 7.41 -4.34
C ALA A 53 11.75 6.86 -3.43
N ASP A 54 11.83 5.54 -3.26
CA ASP A 54 12.93 4.87 -2.58
C ASP A 54 14.30 5.19 -3.22
N ALA A 55 14.39 5.09 -4.55
CA ALA A 55 15.61 5.34 -5.30
C ALA A 55 16.03 6.82 -5.37
N SER A 56 15.12 7.75 -5.08
CA SER A 56 15.42 9.20 -5.09
C SER A 56 16.27 9.67 -3.92
N ALA A 57 16.29 8.91 -2.82
CA ALA A 57 17.06 9.23 -1.63
C ALA A 57 18.46 8.58 -1.66
N PRO A 58 19.45 9.14 -0.94
CA PRO A 58 20.80 8.57 -0.90
C PRO A 58 20.78 7.10 -0.45
N PRO A 59 21.54 6.19 -1.10
CA PRO A 59 21.45 4.76 -0.81
C PRO A 59 21.69 4.37 0.65
N GLN A 60 22.44 5.20 1.38
CA GLN A 60 22.85 5.02 2.77
C GLN A 60 21.90 5.65 3.80
N ASP A 61 20.90 6.43 3.37
CA ASP A 61 19.93 7.09 4.25
C ASP A 61 18.62 6.29 4.29
N THR A 62 18.66 5.11 4.93
CA THR A 62 17.50 4.21 5.09
C THR A 62 16.31 4.93 5.75
N ASP A 63 16.58 5.84 6.69
CA ASP A 63 15.57 6.66 7.34
C ASP A 63 14.81 7.52 6.32
N LEU A 64 15.51 8.25 5.45
CA LEU A 64 14.86 9.06 4.40
C LEU A 64 14.13 8.20 3.37
N ARG A 65 14.70 7.08 2.98
CA ARG A 65 14.09 6.15 2.02
C ARG A 65 12.74 5.61 2.50
N LEU A 66 12.64 5.24 3.78
CA LEU A 66 11.37 4.83 4.41
C LEU A 66 10.31 5.94 4.35
N HIS A 67 10.68 7.17 4.69
CA HIS A 67 9.76 8.30 4.60
C HIS A 67 9.29 8.56 3.16
N SER A 68 10.22 8.56 2.20
CA SER A 68 9.90 8.77 0.79
C SER A 68 8.96 7.71 0.25
N ALA A 69 9.22 6.43 0.55
CA ALA A 69 8.37 5.32 0.12
C ALA A 69 6.95 5.39 0.71
N LEU A 70 6.83 5.66 2.02
CA LEU A 70 5.51 5.75 2.70
C LEU A 70 4.71 6.98 2.23
N ARG A 71 5.37 8.11 2.00
CA ARG A 71 4.73 9.31 1.44
C ARG A 71 4.32 9.12 -0.01
N ALA A 72 5.12 8.41 -0.81
CA ALA A 72 4.77 8.08 -2.18
C ALA A 72 3.53 7.18 -2.24
N LEU A 73 3.43 6.17 -1.35
CA LEU A 73 2.22 5.37 -1.20
C LEU A 73 0.99 6.24 -0.92
N ARG A 74 1.06 7.14 0.07
CA ARG A 74 -0.05 8.07 0.36
C ARG A 74 -0.37 8.94 -0.85
N SER A 75 0.63 9.58 -1.44
CA SER A 75 0.45 10.51 -2.55
C SER A 75 -0.19 9.82 -3.76
N TRP A 76 0.21 8.59 -4.06
CA TRP A 76 -0.40 7.78 -5.10
C TRP A 76 -1.87 7.47 -4.75
N ALA A 77 -2.13 7.00 -3.53
CA ALA A 77 -3.46 6.60 -3.09
C ALA A 77 -4.49 7.74 -3.16
N ILE A 78 -4.11 8.97 -2.79
CA ILE A 78 -5.03 10.12 -2.82
C ILE A 78 -5.21 10.70 -4.23
N THR A 79 -4.28 10.45 -5.15
CA THR A 79 -4.37 10.87 -6.56
C THR A 79 -5.10 9.84 -7.42
N HIS A 80 -5.13 8.58 -6.98
CA HIS A 80 -5.78 7.44 -7.65
C HIS A 80 -6.82 6.75 -6.73
N PRO A 81 -7.84 7.49 -6.23
CA PRO A 81 -8.77 6.94 -5.23
C PRO A 81 -9.65 5.80 -5.76
N ALA A 82 -9.93 5.77 -7.07
CA ALA A 82 -10.72 4.71 -7.69
C ALA A 82 -9.91 3.41 -7.81
N GLU A 83 -8.67 3.51 -8.27
CA GLU A 83 -7.69 2.44 -8.35
C GLU A 83 -7.39 1.88 -6.95
N PHE A 84 -7.14 2.76 -5.98
CA PHE A 84 -6.97 2.38 -4.58
C PHE A 84 -8.20 1.62 -4.06
N SER A 85 -9.41 2.08 -4.36
CA SER A 85 -10.64 1.38 -3.97
C SER A 85 -10.74 -0.03 -4.57
N VAL A 86 -10.24 -0.26 -5.77
CA VAL A 86 -10.23 -1.58 -6.43
C VAL A 86 -9.22 -2.51 -5.77
N MET A 87 -8.02 -2.01 -5.46
CA MET A 87 -6.93 -2.81 -4.89
C MET A 87 -7.11 -3.11 -3.39
N PHE A 88 -7.60 -2.10 -2.66
CA PHE A 88 -7.53 -2.02 -1.20
C PHE A 88 -8.92 -1.85 -0.54
N GLY A 89 -9.96 -1.56 -1.32
CA GLY A 89 -11.32 -1.49 -0.83
C GLY A 89 -11.97 -2.87 -0.61
N PRO A 90 -13.27 -2.89 -0.26
CA PRO A 90 -14.02 -4.13 -0.13
C PRO A 90 -13.93 -4.98 -1.40
N SER A 91 -13.44 -6.21 -1.25
CA SER A 91 -13.20 -7.13 -2.36
C SER A 91 -14.42 -7.22 -3.29
N THR A 92 -14.20 -6.89 -4.57
CA THR A 92 -15.06 -7.40 -5.64
C THR A 92 -15.01 -8.91 -5.60
N ARG A 93 -16.19 -9.55 -5.46
CA ARG A 93 -16.29 -11.00 -5.48
C ARG A 93 -15.92 -11.51 -6.88
N LEU A 94 -14.64 -11.80 -7.07
CA LEU A 94 -14.16 -12.66 -8.16
C LEU A 94 -14.69 -14.07 -7.94
N ASP A 95 -14.81 -14.85 -9.02
CA ASP A 95 -14.97 -16.30 -8.89
C ASP A 95 -13.86 -16.87 -8.00
N PRO A 96 -14.17 -17.70 -6.97
CA PRO A 96 -13.15 -18.35 -6.14
C PRO A 96 -12.09 -19.13 -6.91
N GLU A 97 -12.42 -19.58 -8.12
CA GLU A 97 -11.50 -20.31 -9.01
C GLU A 97 -10.76 -19.39 -10.00
N ALA A 98 -10.96 -18.07 -9.92
CA ALA A 98 -10.23 -17.12 -10.76
C ALA A 98 -8.73 -17.15 -10.42
N ASP A 99 -7.89 -17.23 -11.45
CA ASP A 99 -6.44 -17.14 -11.29
C ASP A 99 -6.04 -15.71 -10.91
N ILE A 100 -5.78 -15.47 -9.63
CA ILE A 100 -5.31 -14.19 -9.09
C ILE A 100 -3.78 -14.05 -9.11
N SER A 101 -3.05 -15.06 -9.59
CA SER A 101 -1.58 -15.09 -9.54
C SER A 101 -0.91 -13.84 -10.14
N PRO A 102 -1.39 -13.27 -11.27
CA PRO A 102 -0.82 -12.04 -11.82
C PRO A 102 -0.90 -10.84 -10.87
N ALA A 103 -2.07 -10.63 -10.25
CA ALA A 103 -2.27 -9.56 -9.29
C ALA A 103 -1.44 -9.78 -8.02
N LEU A 104 -1.31 -11.03 -7.57
CA LEU A 104 -0.49 -11.39 -6.41
C LEU A 104 1.01 -11.18 -6.67
N GLU A 105 1.51 -11.47 -7.87
CA GLU A 105 2.91 -11.19 -8.25
C GLU A 105 3.20 -9.69 -8.26
N ALA A 106 2.33 -8.88 -8.87
CA ALA A 106 2.47 -7.42 -8.87
C ALA A 106 2.40 -6.84 -7.43
N ALA A 107 1.49 -7.35 -6.60
CA ALA A 107 1.41 -6.98 -5.19
C ALA A 107 2.68 -7.36 -4.41
N ARG A 108 3.29 -8.51 -4.71
CA ARG A 108 4.58 -8.93 -4.14
C ARG A 108 5.72 -7.99 -4.54
N ARG A 109 5.76 -7.54 -5.79
CA ARG A 109 6.73 -6.52 -6.23
C ARG A 109 6.58 -5.23 -5.42
N PHE A 110 5.37 -4.71 -5.28
CA PHE A 110 5.09 -3.54 -4.44
C PHE A 110 5.59 -3.74 -3.00
N ALA A 111 5.23 -4.86 -2.38
CA ALA A 111 5.60 -5.15 -0.99
C ALA A 111 7.12 -5.33 -0.80
N SER A 112 7.83 -5.84 -1.82
CA SER A 112 9.26 -6.10 -1.77
C SER A 112 10.10 -4.86 -1.45
N THR A 113 9.69 -3.66 -1.89
CA THR A 113 10.39 -2.40 -1.58
C THR A 113 10.39 -2.14 -0.07
N PHE A 114 9.24 -2.27 0.59
CA PHE A 114 9.13 -2.07 2.03
C PHE A 114 9.87 -3.15 2.81
N PHE A 115 9.83 -4.41 2.37
CA PHE A 115 10.57 -5.48 3.01
C PHE A 115 12.08 -5.28 2.92
N ALA A 116 12.59 -4.88 1.75
CA ALA A 116 14.01 -4.57 1.57
C ALA A 116 14.45 -3.38 2.44
N LEU A 117 13.58 -2.39 2.66
CA LEU A 117 13.85 -1.28 3.57
C LEU A 117 13.83 -1.70 5.04
N CYS A 118 12.90 -2.56 5.44
CA CYS A 118 12.83 -3.05 6.80
C CYS A 118 13.96 -4.02 7.15
N ASP A 119 14.38 -4.88 6.22
CA ASP A 119 15.58 -5.73 6.41
C ASP A 119 16.82 -4.87 6.64
N ARG A 120 17.03 -3.83 5.82
CA ARG A 120 18.12 -2.87 6.01
C ARG A 120 18.03 -2.14 7.34
N LEU A 121 16.83 -1.69 7.72
CA LEU A 121 16.61 -1.03 9.00
C LEU A 121 17.01 -1.92 10.19
N LEU A 122 16.65 -3.21 10.15
CA LEU A 122 16.99 -4.19 11.19
C LEU A 122 18.48 -4.54 11.23
N GLN A 123 19.19 -4.39 10.10
CA GLN A 123 20.65 -4.53 10.05
C GLN A 123 21.38 -3.30 10.60
N GLU A 124 20.81 -2.11 10.40
CA GLU A 124 21.41 -0.82 10.80
C GLU A 124 21.11 -0.43 12.25
N LYS A 125 19.97 -0.86 12.79
CA LYS A 125 19.48 -0.44 14.12
C LYS A 125 19.15 -1.64 14.99
N ASP A 126 19.48 -1.52 16.28
CA ASP A 126 19.09 -2.49 17.30
C ASP A 126 17.64 -2.23 17.74
N ILE A 127 16.69 -2.71 16.93
CA ILE A 127 15.26 -2.56 17.19
C ILE A 127 14.81 -3.73 18.09
N PRO A 128 14.26 -3.46 19.29
CA PRO A 128 13.76 -4.53 20.14
C PRO A 128 12.51 -5.17 19.51
N LEU A 129 12.67 -6.40 19.03
CA LEU A 129 11.58 -7.19 18.49
C LEU A 129 11.02 -8.11 19.59
N PRO A 130 9.70 -8.30 19.66
CA PRO A 130 9.11 -9.26 20.58
C PRO A 130 9.57 -10.67 20.22
N ALA A 131 9.96 -11.44 21.23
CA ALA A 131 10.35 -12.83 21.07
C ALA A 131 9.14 -13.71 20.73
N ASP A 132 9.38 -14.86 20.10
CA ASP A 132 8.32 -15.79 19.72
C ASP A 132 7.48 -16.23 20.93
N GLU A 133 8.06 -16.31 22.13
CA GLU A 133 7.35 -16.64 23.37
C GLU A 133 6.41 -15.53 23.85
N GLU A 134 6.68 -14.28 23.48
CA GLU A 134 5.83 -13.12 23.76
C GLU A 134 4.69 -13.00 22.74
N ILE A 135 4.83 -13.65 21.57
CA ILE A 135 3.83 -13.68 20.51
C ILE A 135 3.03 -14.97 20.67
N GLY A 136 1.78 -14.85 21.13
CA GLY A 136 0.89 -16.00 21.34
C GLY A 136 0.88 -16.97 20.13
N PRO A 137 0.76 -18.29 20.36
CA PRO A 137 1.00 -19.31 19.33
C PRO A 137 0.08 -19.18 18.11
N GLU A 138 -1.14 -18.71 18.32
CA GLU A 138 -2.13 -18.45 17.27
C GLU A 138 -1.64 -17.35 16.32
N LEU A 139 -1.18 -16.21 16.86
CA LEU A 139 -0.68 -15.11 16.05
C LEU A 139 0.63 -15.47 15.33
N THR A 140 1.50 -16.26 15.97
CA THR A 140 2.71 -16.78 15.35
C THR A 140 2.41 -17.71 14.17
N ALA A 141 1.33 -18.50 14.23
CA ALA A 141 0.89 -19.33 13.11
C ALA A 141 0.37 -18.47 11.94
N GLU A 142 -0.46 -17.45 12.24
CA GLU A 142 -0.99 -16.53 11.24
C GLU A 142 0.12 -15.72 10.54
N LEU A 143 1.10 -15.21 11.30
CA LEU A 143 2.22 -14.46 10.73
C LEU A 143 3.08 -15.32 9.79
N ARG A 144 3.28 -16.61 10.12
CA ARG A 144 3.99 -17.56 9.25
C ARG A 144 3.19 -17.87 7.99
N SER A 145 1.90 -18.16 8.13
CA SER A 145 1.00 -18.39 6.99
C SER A 145 0.95 -17.18 6.04
N PHE A 146 0.86 -15.97 6.60
CA PHE A 146 0.94 -14.73 5.84
C PHE A 146 2.27 -14.65 5.10
N ALA A 147 3.39 -14.88 5.81
CA ALA A 147 4.71 -14.85 5.19
C ALA A 147 4.85 -15.84 4.03
N ASP A 148 4.35 -17.07 4.17
CA ASP A 148 4.35 -18.06 3.09
C ASP A 148 3.53 -17.58 1.89
N THR A 149 2.34 -17.04 2.14
CA THR A 149 1.39 -16.59 1.11
C THR A 149 1.94 -15.44 0.28
N VAL A 150 2.56 -14.45 0.94
CA VAL A 150 3.13 -13.29 0.25
C VAL A 150 4.57 -13.52 -0.22
N GLY A 151 5.06 -14.76 -0.19
CA GLY A 151 6.40 -15.13 -0.66
C GLY A 151 7.54 -14.61 0.21
N LEU A 152 7.24 -14.20 1.44
CA LEU A 152 8.18 -13.66 2.41
C LEU A 152 9.02 -14.72 3.10
N SER A 153 8.65 -16.00 3.05
CA SER A 153 9.38 -17.07 3.74
C SER A 153 10.78 -17.32 3.19
N ALA A 154 11.09 -16.75 2.02
CA ALA A 154 12.46 -16.69 1.49
C ALA A 154 13.35 -15.71 2.28
N HIS A 155 12.75 -14.73 2.95
CA HIS A 155 13.42 -13.89 3.93
C HIS A 155 13.32 -14.58 5.28
N VAL A 156 14.44 -14.81 5.96
CA VAL A 156 14.46 -15.33 7.34
C VAL A 156 13.99 -14.21 8.28
N MET A 157 12.71 -13.84 8.16
CA MET A 157 12.10 -12.80 8.95
C MET A 157 11.69 -13.40 10.28
N GLN A 158 12.25 -12.90 11.38
CA GLN A 158 11.82 -13.26 12.72
C GLN A 158 10.33 -12.89 12.90
N THR A 159 9.55 -13.70 13.61
CA THR A 159 8.11 -13.46 13.82
C THR A 159 7.86 -12.06 14.40
N GLY A 160 8.74 -11.58 15.29
CA GLY A 160 8.68 -10.23 15.84
C GLY A 160 8.80 -9.12 14.80
N ALA A 161 9.66 -9.30 13.78
CA ALA A 161 9.77 -8.35 12.68
C ALA A 161 8.53 -8.38 11.77
N ALA A 162 7.97 -9.57 11.50
CA ALA A 162 6.72 -9.70 10.76
C ALA A 162 5.55 -9.02 11.50
N LEU A 163 5.47 -9.16 12.83
CA LEU A 163 4.49 -8.49 13.66
C LEU A 163 4.66 -6.96 13.63
N MET A 164 5.90 -6.48 13.76
CA MET A 164 6.24 -5.05 13.67
C MET A 164 5.81 -4.46 12.33
N LEU A 165 6.20 -5.11 11.23
CA LEU A 165 5.82 -4.75 9.85
C LEU A 165 4.31 -4.68 9.69
N THR A 166 3.61 -5.73 10.14
CA THR A 166 2.15 -5.81 10.07
C THR A 166 1.48 -4.68 10.84
N ARG A 167 1.98 -4.33 12.03
CA ARG A 167 1.47 -3.20 12.83
C ARG A 167 1.70 -1.86 12.16
N CYS A 168 2.89 -1.64 11.58
CA CYS A 168 3.19 -0.43 10.83
C CYS A 168 2.27 -0.28 9.62
N TRP A 169 2.10 -1.38 8.86
CA TRP A 169 1.20 -1.44 7.72
C TRP A 169 -0.24 -1.10 8.12
N ILE A 170 -0.82 -1.77 9.13
CA ILE A 170 -2.19 -1.52 9.59
C ILE A 170 -2.43 -0.05 9.96
N ARG A 171 -1.47 0.60 10.64
CA ARG A 171 -1.61 2.00 11.06
C ARG A 171 -1.54 2.96 9.88
N ILE A 172 -0.51 2.85 9.04
CA ILE A 172 -0.37 3.70 7.85
C ILE A 172 -1.54 3.49 6.90
N TYR A 173 -1.85 2.24 6.58
CA TYR A 173 -2.95 1.88 5.71
C TYR A 173 -4.30 2.37 6.24
N GLY A 174 -4.52 2.28 7.55
CA GLY A 174 -5.72 2.81 8.20
C GLY A 174 -5.90 4.30 7.96
N VAL A 175 -4.84 5.10 8.12
CA VAL A 175 -4.89 6.55 7.85
C VAL A 175 -5.17 6.83 6.38
N VAL A 176 -4.47 6.13 5.47
CA VAL A 176 -4.68 6.29 4.02
C VAL A 176 -6.12 5.91 3.62
N CYS A 177 -6.68 4.83 4.17
CA CYS A 177 -8.08 4.47 3.95
C CYS A 177 -9.04 5.55 4.43
N MET A 178 -8.81 6.11 5.64
CA MET A 178 -9.66 7.18 6.18
C MET A 178 -9.66 8.42 5.28
N GLU A 179 -8.52 8.73 4.67
CA GLU A 179 -8.36 9.82 3.73
C GLU A 179 -9.01 9.52 2.37
N VAL A 180 -8.64 8.41 1.72
CA VAL A 180 -9.15 8.05 0.38
C VAL A 180 -10.66 7.85 0.39
N PHE A 181 -11.20 7.17 1.40
CA PHE A 181 -12.65 6.94 1.52
C PHE A 181 -13.40 8.08 2.23
N GLN A 182 -12.71 9.19 2.54
CA GLN A 182 -13.28 10.41 3.10
C GLN A 182 -14.11 10.17 4.38
N HIS A 183 -13.73 9.16 5.18
CA HIS A 183 -14.45 8.81 6.40
C HIS A 183 -14.43 9.93 7.46
N LEU A 184 -13.44 10.82 7.39
CA LEU A 184 -13.30 12.00 8.26
C LEU A 184 -13.59 13.32 7.54
N GLY A 185 -14.13 13.32 6.32
CA GLY A 185 -14.40 14.53 5.54
C GLY A 185 -15.40 15.50 6.19
N PHE A 186 -16.13 15.06 7.24
CA PHE A 186 -17.00 15.92 8.04
C PHE A 186 -16.25 16.80 9.06
N ALA A 187 -15.01 16.44 9.41
CA ALA A 187 -14.23 17.09 10.47
C ALA A 187 -12.85 17.57 10.01
N VAL A 188 -12.30 16.97 8.96
CA VAL A 188 -10.92 17.19 8.53
C VAL A 188 -10.89 17.48 7.03
N ASN A 189 -10.33 18.63 6.66
CA ASN A 189 -10.18 19.04 5.25
C ASN A 189 -8.86 18.56 4.62
N ASP A 190 -7.87 18.26 5.46
CA ASP A 190 -6.54 17.79 5.06
C ASP A 190 -6.05 16.76 6.07
N MET A 191 -5.84 15.54 5.61
CA MET A 191 -5.39 14.41 6.43
C MET A 191 -3.86 14.31 6.50
N GLU A 192 -3.11 15.15 5.78
CA GLU A 192 -1.64 15.16 5.81
C GLU A 192 -1.08 15.30 7.23
N PRO A 193 -1.58 16.22 8.09
CA PRO A 193 -1.06 16.33 9.45
C PRO A 193 -1.28 15.08 10.29
N PHE A 194 -2.39 14.35 10.06
CA PHE A 194 -2.67 13.09 10.76
C PHE A 194 -1.75 11.97 10.26
N PHE A 195 -1.55 11.89 8.95
CA PHE A 195 -0.60 10.95 8.36
C PHE A 195 0.83 11.18 8.87
N GLU A 196 1.30 12.43 8.85
CA GLU A 196 2.65 12.78 9.31
C GLU A 196 2.82 12.55 10.82
N ALA A 197 1.79 12.80 11.63
CA ALA A 197 1.83 12.49 13.06
C ALA A 197 1.92 10.97 13.33
N GLU A 198 1.15 10.16 12.61
CA GLU A 198 1.22 8.69 12.73
C GLU A 198 2.55 8.13 12.19
N LEU A 199 3.03 8.67 11.06
CA LEU A 199 4.33 8.34 10.51
C LEU A 199 5.44 8.67 11.51
N GLN A 200 5.44 9.88 12.09
CA GLN A 200 6.41 10.29 13.11
C GLN A 200 6.39 9.35 14.32
N ASN A 201 5.21 8.98 14.81
CA ASN A 201 5.06 8.08 15.94
C ASN A 201 5.67 6.70 15.66
N LEU A 202 5.35 6.13 14.49
CA LEU A 202 5.89 4.85 14.04
C LEU A 202 7.42 4.91 13.88
N MET A 203 7.92 5.91 13.15
CA MET A 203 9.35 6.06 12.89
C MET A 203 10.15 6.24 14.19
N THR A 204 9.65 7.07 15.11
CA THR A 204 10.30 7.28 16.41
C THR A 204 10.34 5.99 17.23
N GLY A 205 9.25 5.19 17.21
CA GLY A 205 9.21 3.88 17.88
C GLY A 205 10.20 2.86 17.33
N LEU A 206 10.65 3.03 16.07
CA LEU A 206 11.63 2.18 15.40
C LEU A 206 13.06 2.76 15.45
N GLY A 207 13.28 3.87 16.16
CA GLY A 207 14.58 4.55 16.15
C GLY A 207 14.96 5.20 14.81
N VAL A 208 13.99 5.37 13.92
CA VAL A 208 14.12 6.08 12.64
C VAL A 208 14.02 7.58 12.91
N ARG A 209 14.98 8.36 12.43
CA ARG A 209 14.93 9.83 12.50
C ARG A 209 13.74 10.33 11.69
N TYR A 210 12.79 11.01 12.33
CA TYR A 210 11.68 11.63 11.62
C TYR A 210 12.16 12.80 10.75
N LEU A 211 11.71 12.84 9.50
CA LEU A 211 12.07 13.87 8.52
C LEU A 211 10.82 14.59 8.03
N PRO A 212 10.51 15.81 8.51
CA PRO A 212 9.31 16.51 8.09
C PRO A 212 9.31 16.79 6.58
N VAL A 213 8.13 16.86 5.97
CA VAL A 213 7.99 17.37 4.60
C VAL A 213 8.45 18.82 4.59
N GLU A 214 9.41 19.17 3.71
CA GLU A 214 9.75 20.57 3.48
C GLU A 214 8.58 21.24 2.75
N HIS A 215 7.64 21.82 3.49
CA HIS A 215 6.63 22.71 2.89
C HIS A 215 7.35 23.97 2.40
N MET A 216 7.73 24.01 1.12
CA MET A 216 8.16 25.25 0.45
C MET A 216 7.03 26.29 0.55
N GLY A 217 7.11 27.14 1.57
CA GLY A 217 6.39 28.41 1.69
C GLY A 217 4.86 28.33 1.74
N ARG A 218 4.27 28.09 2.92
CA ARG A 218 3.03 28.80 3.25
C ARG A 218 3.41 30.22 3.68
N PRO A 219 2.91 31.28 3.01
CA PRO A 219 3.16 32.62 3.48
C PRO A 219 2.53 32.74 4.86
N VAL A 220 3.35 33.11 5.85
CA VAL A 220 2.86 33.57 7.14
C VAL A 220 2.00 34.80 6.83
N THR A 221 0.68 34.65 6.86
CA THR A 221 -0.23 35.79 6.90
C THR A 221 0.00 36.45 8.25
N GLY A 222 1.00 37.33 8.29
CA GLY A 222 1.25 38.22 9.39
C GLY A 222 0.02 39.08 9.59
N THR A 223 -0.57 38.96 10.77
CA THR A 223 -1.49 39.93 11.33
C THR A 223 -0.84 41.31 11.33
N ALA A 224 -1.43 42.24 10.60
CA ALA A 224 -1.25 43.69 10.73
C ALA A 224 -2.65 44.29 10.49
N GLY A 225 -3.22 45.13 11.32
CA GLY A 225 -2.90 45.68 12.64
C GLY A 225 -4.16 46.39 13.15
#